data_AF-A0A5D0TWI3-F1
#
_entry.id   AF-A0A5D0TWI3-F1
#
_cell.length_a   1.000
_cell.length_b   1.000
_cell.length_c   1.000
_cell.angle_alpha   90.00
_cell.angle_beta   90.00
_cell.angle_gamma   90.00
#
_symmetry.space_group_name_H-M   'P 1'
#
loop_
_entity.id
_entity.type
_entity.pdbx_description
1 polymer ?
#
loop_
_entity_poly.entity_id
_entity_poly.type
_entity_poly.pdbx_seq_one_letter_code
_entity_poly.pdbx_strand_id
1 'polypeptide(L)'
;MRLLPQGLRTLRLVISAPAQWYGRKVIPVDRWLPTSKTCSACGWINTTLALNERSWTCPDCGVEHDRDINAATNILAAALAER
;
A
#
# COMPACT_ATOMS: atom_id res chain seq x y z
N MET A 1 31.27 -2.87 -6.00
CA MET A 1 29.90 -2.95 -6.56
C MET A 1 29.19 -4.13 -5.88
N ARG A 2 28.29 -3.87 -4.92
CA ARG A 2 27.62 -4.95 -4.16
C ARG A 2 26.38 -5.38 -4.94
N LEU A 3 26.42 -6.57 -5.53
CA LEU A 3 25.25 -7.21 -6.13
C LEU A 3 24.27 -7.50 -4.99
N LEU A 4 23.10 -6.87 -5.03
CA LEU A 4 22.04 -7.10 -4.04
C LEU A 4 21.25 -8.36 -4.45
N PRO A 5 21.01 -9.30 -3.53
CA PRO A 5 20.25 -10.50 -3.82
C PRO A 5 18.80 -10.15 -4.19
N GLN A 6 18.29 -10.78 -5.25
CA GLN A 6 16.94 -10.54 -5.77
C GLN A 6 15.88 -11.12 -4.81
N GLY A 7 15.01 -10.27 -4.26
CA GLY A 7 13.89 -10.68 -3.40
C GLY A 7 13.31 -9.56 -2.51
N LEU A 8 12.06 -9.70 -2.06
CA LEU A 8 11.33 -8.68 -1.27
C LEU A 8 11.99 -8.34 0.09
N ARG A 9 12.79 -9.25 0.68
CA ARG A 9 13.62 -8.95 1.88
C ARG A 9 14.62 -7.82 1.63
N THR A 10 15.07 -7.69 0.39
CA THR A 10 16.03 -6.68 -0.04
C THR A 10 15.37 -5.32 -0.20
N LEU A 11 14.07 -5.26 -0.53
CA LEU A 11 13.35 -4.01 -0.81
C LEU A 11 13.39 -3.03 0.38
N ARG A 12 13.14 -3.52 1.61
CA ARG A 12 13.24 -2.66 2.80
C ARG A 12 14.64 -2.06 2.96
N LEU A 13 15.69 -2.84 2.70
CA LEU A 13 17.08 -2.38 2.79
C LEU A 13 17.40 -1.35 1.70
N VAL A 14 16.93 -1.58 0.47
CA VAL A 14 17.14 -0.65 -0.66
C VAL A 14 16.45 0.70 -0.43
N ILE A 15 15.29 0.73 0.24
CA ILE A 15 14.56 1.98 0.46
C ILE A 15 15.02 2.69 1.74
N SER A 16 15.34 1.94 2.81
CA SER A 16 15.65 2.54 4.12
C SER A 16 16.97 3.30 4.13
N ALA A 17 18.01 2.77 3.47
CA ALA A 17 19.33 3.41 3.46
C ALA A 17 19.30 4.79 2.76
N PRO A 18 18.75 4.94 1.54
CA PRO A 18 18.55 6.25 0.94
C PRO A 18 17.60 7.15 1.73
N ALA A 19 16.49 6.61 2.26
CA ALA A 19 15.56 7.40 3.06
C ALA A 19 16.25 8.05 4.26
N GLN A 20 17.14 7.33 4.94
CA GLN A 20 17.96 7.84 6.03
C GLN A 20 18.87 9.00 5.58
N TRP A 21 19.52 8.88 4.41
CA TRP A 21 20.37 9.95 3.86
C TRP A 21 19.60 11.26 3.62
N TYR A 22 18.32 11.17 3.28
CA TYR A 22 17.46 12.32 3.01
C TYR A 22 16.56 12.72 4.19
N GLY A 23 16.79 12.16 5.40
CA GLY A 23 15.99 12.48 6.59
C GLY A 23 14.51 12.04 6.50
N ARG A 24 14.21 11.02 5.70
CA ARG A 24 12.86 10.46 5.52
C ARG A 24 12.63 9.26 6.44
N LYS A 25 11.38 9.04 6.86
CA LYS A 25 10.98 7.88 7.66
C LYS A 25 10.39 6.80 6.77
N VAL A 26 10.81 5.55 7.00
CA VAL A 26 10.20 4.35 6.40
C VAL A 26 9.44 3.61 7.50
N ILE A 27 8.12 3.60 7.39
CA ILE A 27 7.23 2.97 8.37
C ILE A 27 6.70 1.67 7.74
N PRO A 28 6.99 0.50 8.33
CA PRO A 28 6.35 -0.74 7.91
C PRO A 28 4.86 -0.71 8.30
N VAL A 29 4.00 -1.25 7.45
CA VAL A 29 2.58 -1.49 7.76
C VAL A 29 2.33 -2.99 7.71
N ASP A 30 1.24 -3.45 8.34
CA ASP A 30 0.87 -4.86 8.33
C ASP A 30 0.76 -5.43 6.90
N ARG A 31 1.35 -6.61 6.70
CA ARG A 31 1.43 -7.27 5.37
C ARG A 31 0.07 -7.72 4.86
N TRP A 32 -0.85 -8.07 5.76
CA TRP A 32 -2.11 -8.71 5.45
C TRP A 32 -3.28 -7.72 5.42
N LEU A 33 -2.99 -6.43 5.64
CA LEU A 33 -3.97 -5.36 5.49
C LEU A 33 -4.54 -5.35 4.05
N PRO A 34 -5.87 -5.41 3.86
CA PRO A 34 -6.50 -5.53 2.55
C PRO A 34 -6.56 -4.18 1.81
N THR A 35 -5.42 -3.52 1.64
CA THR A 35 -5.32 -2.12 1.18
C THR A 35 -5.88 -1.88 -0.21
N SER A 36 -5.71 -2.82 -1.14
CA SER A 36 -6.25 -2.72 -2.50
C SER A 36 -7.77 -2.97 -2.59
N LYS A 37 -8.33 -3.64 -1.59
CA LYS A 37 -9.76 -4.03 -1.53
C LYS A 37 -10.59 -3.11 -0.64
N THR A 38 -9.94 -2.38 0.26
CA THR A 38 -10.61 -1.44 1.18
C THR A 38 -10.87 -0.12 0.45
N CYS A 39 -12.09 0.36 0.46
CA CYS A 39 -12.43 1.68 -0.06
C CYS A 39 -11.75 2.74 0.83
N SER A 40 -10.86 3.54 0.26
CA SER A 40 -10.20 4.62 1.01
C SER A 40 -11.13 5.76 1.41
N ALA A 41 -12.34 5.85 0.82
CA ALA A 41 -13.31 6.88 1.15
C ALA A 41 -14.24 6.50 2.32
N CYS A 42 -14.69 5.24 2.40
CA CYS A 42 -15.67 4.80 3.39
C CYS A 42 -15.28 3.57 4.22
N GLY A 43 -14.18 2.89 3.89
CA GLY A 43 -13.71 1.70 4.60
C GLY A 43 -14.34 0.37 4.16
N TRP A 44 -15.28 0.37 3.22
CA TRP A 44 -15.88 -0.87 2.69
C TRP A 44 -14.83 -1.82 2.09
N ILE A 45 -14.87 -3.11 2.43
CA ILE A 45 -13.93 -4.11 1.90
C ILE A 45 -14.59 -4.90 0.77
N ASN A 46 -14.09 -4.72 -0.46
CA ASN A 46 -14.51 -5.50 -1.62
C ASN A 46 -13.83 -6.88 -1.61
N THR A 47 -14.52 -7.88 -1.05
CA THR A 47 -14.02 -9.27 -0.95
C THR A 47 -13.98 -9.99 -2.30
N THR A 48 -14.76 -9.52 -3.29
CA THR A 48 -14.91 -10.13 -4.62
C THR A 48 -13.99 -9.55 -5.68
N LEU A 49 -13.19 -8.52 -5.37
CA LEU A 49 -12.25 -7.90 -6.31
C LEU A 49 -11.22 -8.91 -6.83
N ALA A 50 -11.21 -9.14 -8.15
CA ALA A 50 -10.29 -10.03 -8.83
C ALA A 50 -8.90 -9.40 -9.04
N LEU A 51 -7.88 -10.25 -9.21
CA LEU A 51 -6.48 -9.80 -9.32
C LEU A 51 -6.19 -9.01 -10.61
N ASN A 52 -6.99 -9.19 -11.66
CA ASN A 52 -6.85 -8.49 -12.94
C ASN A 52 -7.64 -7.18 -12.99
N GLU A 53 -8.54 -6.92 -12.04
CA GLU A 53 -9.29 -5.66 -11.98
C GLU A 53 -8.36 -4.52 -11.52
N ARG A 54 -8.19 -3.53 -12.40
CA ARG A 54 -7.37 -2.33 -12.17
C ARG A 54 -8.19 -1.18 -11.61
N SER A 55 -9.47 -1.15 -11.91
CA SER A 55 -10.41 -0.14 -11.44
C SER A 55 -11.67 -0.80 -10.92
N TRP A 56 -12.27 -0.24 -9.88
CA TRP A 56 -13.53 -0.74 -9.33
C TRP A 56 -14.32 0.39 -8.67
N THR A 57 -15.64 0.28 -8.71
CA THR A 57 -16.54 1.19 -8.02
C THR A 57 -16.91 0.62 -6.67
N CYS A 58 -16.80 1.42 -5.61
CA CYS A 58 -17.21 1.02 -4.28
C CYS A 58 -18.73 0.77 -4.24
N PRO A 59 -19.20 -0.44 -3.88
CA PRO A 59 -20.63 -0.73 -3.82
C PRO A 59 -21.38 0.05 -2.73
N ASP A 60 -20.66 0.53 -1.71
CA ASP A 60 -21.21 1.21 -0.55
C ASP A 60 -21.35 2.72 -0.76
N CYS A 61 -20.28 3.40 -1.20
CA CYS A 61 -20.28 4.86 -1.37
C CYS A 61 -20.23 5.35 -2.84
N GLY A 62 -20.13 4.44 -3.81
CA GLY A 62 -20.16 4.76 -5.24
C GLY A 62 -18.88 5.41 -5.80
N VAL A 63 -17.85 5.64 -4.99
CA VAL A 63 -16.58 6.20 -5.49
C VAL A 63 -15.89 5.22 -6.45
N GLU A 64 -15.32 5.74 -7.52
CA GLU A 64 -14.48 4.96 -8.43
C GLU A 64 -13.02 4.99 -7.97
N HIS A 65 -12.39 3.82 -7.99
CA HIS A 65 -11.00 3.65 -7.57
C HIS A 65 -10.15 3.12 -8.71
N ASP A 66 -8.99 3.73 -8.93
CA ASP A 66 -7.82 2.99 -9.39
C ASP A 66 -7.25 2.19 -8.21
N ARG A 67 -7.02 0.90 -8.42
CA ARG A 67 -6.67 -0.05 -7.35
C ARG A 67 -5.33 0.30 -6.70
N ASP A 68 -4.34 0.73 -7.48
CA ASP A 68 -2.99 0.98 -6.99
C ASP A 68 -2.94 2.34 -6.25
N ILE A 69 -3.65 3.35 -6.75
CA ILE A 69 -3.84 4.64 -6.04
C ILE A 69 -4.59 4.43 -4.72
N ASN A 70 -5.69 3.68 -4.75
CA ASN A 70 -6.49 3.39 -3.55
C ASN A 70 -5.65 2.63 -2.50
N ALA A 71 -4.87 1.63 -2.93
CA ALA A 71 -3.96 0.92 -2.04
C ALA A 71 -2.92 1.85 -1.40
N ALA A 72 -2.33 2.77 -2.17
CA ALA A 72 -1.37 3.75 -1.65
C ALA A 72 -1.99 4.68 -0.60
N THR A 73 -3.21 5.16 -0.82
CA THR A 73 -3.97 5.97 0.16
C THR A 73 -4.19 5.21 1.47
N ASN A 74 -4.61 3.94 1.39
CA ASN A 74 -4.82 3.11 2.56
C ASN A 74 -3.52 2.77 3.30
N ILE A 75 -2.42 2.53 2.58
CA ILE A 75 -1.09 2.32 3.19
C ILE A 75 -0.64 3.57 3.95
N LEU A 76 -0.84 4.77 3.38
CA LEU A 76 -0.52 6.02 4.05
C LEU A 76 -1.35 6.19 5.32
N ALA A 77 -2.67 5.95 5.25
CA ALA A 77 -3.56 6.04 6.41
C ALA A 77 -3.13 5.09 7.53
N ALA A 78 -2.82 3.83 7.20
CA ALA A 78 -2.32 2.86 8.17
C ALA A 78 -1.00 3.30 8.82
N ALA A 79 -0.04 3.76 8.03
CA ALA A 79 1.26 4.23 8.53
C ALA A 79 1.15 5.47 9.45
N LEU A 80 0.12 6.30 9.26
CA LEU A 80 -0.14 7.46 10.11
C LEU A 80 -0.89 7.09 11.39
N ALA A 81 -1.69 6.03 11.38
CA ALA A 81 -2.39 5.52 12.56
C ALA A 81 -1.46 4.77 13.54
N GLU A 82 -0.34 4.22 13.06
CA GLU A 82 0.68 3.56 13.90
C GLU A 82 1.64 4.54 14.64
N ARG A 83 1.25 5.81 14.81
CA ARG A 83 2.07 6.85 15.46
C ARG A 83 1.57 7.26 16.84
#